data_AF-A0A7Y4YK80-F1
#
_entry.id   AF-A0A7Y4YK80-F1
#
_cell.length_a   1.000
_cell.length_b   1.000
_cell.length_c   1.000
_cell.angle_alpha   90.00
_cell.angle_beta   90.00
_cell.angle_gamma   90.00
#
_symmetry.space_group_name_H-M   'P 1'
#
loop_
_entity.id
_entity.type
_entity.pdbx_description
1 polymer ?
#
loop_
_entity_poly.entity_id
_entity_poly.type
_entity_poly.pdbx_seq_one_letter_code
_entity_poly.pdbx_strand_id
1 'polypeptide(L)'
;MHPIHPIVVHFPIALLCASVAFDALALRWPAGGLRETSLYTLLAGVMAAGVAVVTGGMEEDLAKRAGAPESVLELHESLGQATLVIFVVLLGLRLAMQLGWLKEIRALSLGLGAIGIVILSLAGYWGGDLVYTYGIGVKAVMPPVTP
;
A
#
# COMPACT_ATOMS: atom_id res chain seq x y z
N MET A 1 -12.94 19.57 -4.59
CA MET A 1 -11.49 19.30 -4.65
C MET A 1 -11.34 17.96 -5.35
N HIS A 2 -10.35 17.76 -6.22
CA HIS A 2 -10.16 16.47 -6.88
C HIS A 2 -9.56 15.48 -5.86
N PRO A 3 -10.06 14.25 -5.74
CA PRO A 3 -9.46 13.27 -4.83
C PRO A 3 -8.03 12.96 -5.30
N ILE A 4 -7.07 13.19 -4.42
CA ILE A 4 -5.64 12.96 -4.62
C ILE A 4 -5.27 11.56 -4.12
N HIS A 5 -5.87 11.11 -3.02
CA HIS A 5 -5.57 9.82 -2.42
C HIS A 5 -5.69 8.64 -3.43
N PRO A 6 -6.77 8.51 -4.24
CA PRO A 6 -6.88 7.42 -5.23
C PRO A 6 -5.80 7.42 -6.31
N ILE A 7 -5.18 8.57 -6.60
CA ILE A 7 -4.06 8.68 -7.53
C ILE A 7 -2.79 8.17 -6.85
N VAL A 8 -2.55 8.58 -5.60
CA VAL A 8 -1.34 8.27 -4.85
C VAL A 8 -1.25 6.79 -4.49
N VAL A 9 -2.36 6.12 -4.18
CA VAL A 9 -2.34 4.71 -3.75
C VAL A 9 -1.80 3.72 -4.78
N HIS A 10 -1.76 4.08 -6.07
CA HIS A 10 -1.23 3.19 -7.11
C HIS A 10 0.29 2.97 -6.95
N PHE A 11 1.01 3.99 -6.46
CA PHE A 11 2.46 3.93 -6.26
C PHE A 11 2.88 2.93 -5.17
N PRO A 12 2.38 3.00 -3.91
CA PRO A 12 2.73 2.00 -2.91
C PRO A 12 2.29 0.60 -3.33
N ILE A 13 1.13 0.44 -3.99
CA ILE A 13 0.70 -0.87 -4.49
C ILE A 13 1.73 -1.47 -5.44
N ALA A 14 2.13 -0.73 -6.48
CA ALA A 14 3.07 -1.23 -7.47
C ALA A 14 4.48 -1.45 -6.87
N LEU A 15 5.00 -0.48 -6.12
CA LEU A 15 6.38 -0.49 -5.63
C LEU A 15 6.62 -1.54 -4.53
N LEU A 16 5.68 -1.69 -3.60
CA LEU A 16 5.80 -2.68 -2.52
C LEU A 16 5.65 -4.11 -3.08
N CYS A 17 4.71 -4.34 -3.99
CA CYS A 17 4.60 -5.60 -4.73
C CYS A 17 5.89 -5.92 -5.52
N ALA A 18 6.42 -4.94 -6.25
CA ALA A 18 7.65 -5.11 -7.02
C ALA A 18 8.85 -5.43 -6.12
N SER A 19 8.97 -4.80 -4.96
CA SER A 19 10.01 -5.11 -3.98
C SER A 19 9.99 -6.58 -3.57
N VAL A 20 8.84 -7.08 -3.12
CA VAL A 20 8.69 -8.48 -2.69
C VAL A 20 8.94 -9.44 -3.86
N ALA A 21 8.49 -9.09 -5.07
CA ALA A 21 8.75 -9.86 -6.28
C ALA A 21 10.25 -9.95 -6.60
N PHE A 22 10.98 -8.84 -6.54
CA PHE A 22 12.42 -8.84 -6.77
C PHE A 22 13.19 -9.62 -5.69
N ASP A 23 12.78 -9.55 -4.42
CA ASP A 23 13.35 -10.41 -3.36
C ASP A 23 13.10 -11.89 -3.64
N ALA A 24 11.92 -12.26 -4.14
CA ALA A 24 11.60 -13.63 -4.49
C ALA A 24 12.41 -14.12 -5.70
N LEU A 25 12.56 -13.28 -6.73
CA LEU A 25 13.38 -13.56 -7.91
C LEU A 25 14.86 -13.73 -7.53
N ALA A 26 15.36 -12.93 -6.58
CA ALA A 26 16.74 -13.02 -6.09
C ALA A 26 17.06 -14.35 -5.39
N LEU A 27 16.05 -15.12 -4.96
CA LEU A 27 16.28 -16.48 -4.45
C LEU A 27 16.71 -17.46 -5.54
N ARG A 28 16.15 -17.32 -6.75
CA ARG A 28 16.43 -18.21 -7.88
C ARG A 28 17.57 -17.69 -8.75
N TRP A 29 17.63 -16.37 -8.94
CA TRP A 29 18.64 -15.70 -9.73
C TRP A 29 19.38 -14.71 -8.84
N PRO A 30 20.49 -15.12 -8.19
CA PRO A 30 21.26 -14.24 -7.32
C PRO A 30 22.05 -13.16 -8.09
N ALA A 31 21.57 -12.73 -9.26
CA ALA A 31 22.14 -11.62 -10.02
C ALA A 31 22.21 -10.36 -9.13
N GLY A 32 23.37 -9.70 -9.12
CA GLY A 32 23.70 -8.67 -8.14
C GLY A 32 22.67 -7.53 -8.03
N GLY A 33 22.03 -7.15 -9.14
CA GLY A 33 21.12 -6.01 -9.16
C GLY A 33 19.73 -6.25 -8.57
N LEU A 34 19.25 -7.49 -8.44
CA LEU A 34 17.86 -7.75 -8.00
C LEU A 34 17.62 -7.33 -6.54
N ARG A 35 18.61 -7.53 -5.68
CA ARG A 35 18.51 -7.16 -4.26
C ARG A 35 18.54 -5.67 -4.00
N GLU A 36 19.38 -4.96 -4.76
CA GLU A 36 19.42 -3.50 -4.72
C GLU A 36 18.14 -2.91 -5.28
N THR A 37 17.67 -3.42 -6.43
CA THR A 37 16.40 -3.01 -7.04
C THR A 37 15.24 -3.21 -6.06
N SER A 38 15.16 -4.38 -5.41
CA SER A 38 14.18 -4.67 -4.36
C SER A 38 14.22 -3.66 -3.21
N LEU A 39 15.42 -3.24 -2.78
CA LEU A 39 15.57 -2.28 -1.68
C LEU A 39 15.14 -0.87 -2.09
N TYR A 40 15.50 -0.44 -3.29
CA TYR A 40 15.10 0.87 -3.79
C TYR A 40 13.60 0.96 -4.04
N THR A 41 12.98 -0.10 -4.57
CA THR A 41 11.51 -0.14 -4.71
C THR A 41 10.82 -0.23 -3.36
N LEU A 42 11.39 -0.93 -2.37
CA LEU A 42 10.88 -0.93 -0.99
C LEU A 42 10.89 0.48 -0.40
N LEU A 43 12.02 1.17 -0.48
CA LEU A 43 12.19 2.52 0.04
C LEU A 43 11.20 3.49 -0.62
N ALA A 44 11.13 3.48 -1.95
CA ALA A 44 10.20 4.33 -2.70
C ALA A 44 8.74 3.99 -2.37
N GLY A 45 8.41 2.70 -2.23
CA GLY A 45 7.07 2.24 -1.87
C GLY A 45 6.65 2.65 -0.46
N VAL A 46 7.56 2.59 0.52
CA VAL A 46 7.32 3.08 1.90
C VAL A 46 7.07 4.58 1.89
N MET A 47 7.89 5.36 1.18
CA MET A 47 7.69 6.81 1.04
C MET A 47 6.32 7.11 0.40
N ALA A 48 5.96 6.41 -0.67
CA ALA A 48 4.67 6.58 -1.33
C ALA A 48 3.48 6.17 -0.44
N ALA A 49 3.63 5.11 0.37
CA ALA A 49 2.64 4.69 1.35
C ALA A 49 2.44 5.75 2.44
N GLY A 50 3.51 6.40 2.89
CA GLY A 50 3.44 7.54 3.80
C GLY A 50 2.62 8.70 3.21
N VAL A 51 2.87 9.06 1.95
CA VAL A 51 2.09 10.09 1.24
C VAL A 51 0.63 9.65 1.07
N ALA A 52 0.37 8.38 0.80
CA ALA A 52 -0.99 7.84 0.69
C ALA A 52 -1.77 7.95 2.01
N VAL A 53 -1.15 7.62 3.14
CA VAL A 53 -1.75 7.75 4.48
C VAL A 53 -2.08 9.22 4.79
N VAL A 54 -1.15 10.14 4.52
CA VAL A 54 -1.37 11.58 4.75
C VAL A 54 -2.53 12.10 3.88
N THR A 55 -2.52 11.80 2.59
CA THR A 55 -3.57 12.25 1.67
C THR A 55 -4.93 11.60 1.97
N GLY A 56 -4.95 10.35 2.44
CA GLY A 56 -6.19 9.68 2.87
C GLY A 56 -6.80 10.35 4.10
N GLY A 57 -6.00 10.65 5.12
CA GLY A 57 -6.46 11.38 6.31
C GLY A 57 -6.96 12.79 5.99
N MET A 58 -6.37 13.48 5.00
CA MET A 58 -6.87 14.78 4.52
C MET A 58 -8.25 14.71 3.86
N GLU A 59 -8.64 13.55 3.33
CA GLU A 59 -9.91 13.33 2.63
C GLU A 59 -10.98 12.64 3.51
N GLU A 60 -10.61 12.18 4.71
CA GLU A 60 -11.47 11.41 5.61
C GLU A 60 -12.77 12.15 5.98
N ASP A 61 -12.66 13.39 6.45
CA ASP A 61 -13.82 14.23 6.80
C ASP A 61 -14.77 14.44 5.61
N LEU A 62 -14.21 14.57 4.40
CA LEU A 62 -15.01 14.72 3.19
C LEU A 62 -15.72 13.40 2.84
N ALA A 63 -15.05 12.27 3.01
CA ALA A 63 -15.64 10.94 2.81
C ALA A 63 -16.79 10.68 3.80
N LYS A 64 -16.61 11.00 5.08
CA LYS A 64 -17.67 10.90 6.11
C LYS A 64 -18.88 11.75 5.74
N ARG A 65 -18.67 13.01 5.35
CA ARG A 65 -19.76 13.90 4.89
C ARG A 65 -20.44 13.42 3.60
N ALA A 66 -19.73 12.69 2.76
CA ALA A 66 -20.26 12.09 1.54
C ALA A 66 -21.04 10.77 1.79
N GLY A 67 -21.15 10.33 3.05
CA GLY A 67 -21.91 9.14 3.43
C GLY A 67 -21.11 7.84 3.42
N ALA A 68 -19.78 7.90 3.49
CA ALA A 68 -18.95 6.71 3.66
C ALA A 68 -19.36 5.97 4.95
N PRO A 69 -19.60 4.65 4.93
CA PRO A 69 -19.82 3.88 6.14
C PRO A 69 -18.58 3.95 7.03
N GLU A 70 -18.75 4.41 8.26
CA GLU A 70 -17.65 4.63 9.21
C GLU A 70 -16.82 3.36 9.43
N SER A 71 -17.47 2.21 9.59
CA SER A 71 -16.78 0.92 9.79
C SER A 71 -15.91 0.50 8.60
N VAL A 72 -16.33 0.79 7.37
CA VAL A 72 -15.56 0.46 6.16
C VAL A 72 -14.39 1.43 5.99
N LEU A 73 -14.62 2.71 6.26
CA LEU A 73 -13.61 3.76 6.20
C LEU A 73 -12.49 3.51 7.22
N GLU A 74 -12.85 3.28 8.49
CA GLU A 74 -11.89 3.00 9.57
C GLU A 74 -11.12 1.70 9.33
N LEU A 75 -11.77 0.66 8.79
CA LEU A 75 -11.11 -0.59 8.44
C LEU A 75 -10.09 -0.37 7.31
N HIS A 76 -10.47 0.34 6.24
CA HIS A 76 -9.56 0.68 5.15
C HIS A 76 -8.36 1.49 5.65
N GLU A 77 -8.59 2.51 6.48
CA GLU A 77 -7.53 3.32 7.07
C GLU A 77 -6.59 2.49 7.94
N SER A 78 -7.14 1.67 8.84
CA SER A 78 -6.37 0.79 9.74
C SER A 78 -5.50 -0.18 8.96
N LEU A 79 -6.03 -0.76 7.87
CA LEU A 79 -5.27 -1.66 6.99
C LEU A 79 -4.16 -0.89 6.25
N GLY A 80 -4.44 0.32 5.76
CA GLY A 80 -3.44 1.18 5.11
C GLY A 80 -2.29 1.56 6.05
N GLN A 81 -2.60 1.93 7.30
CA GLN A 81 -1.60 2.22 8.33
C GLN A 81 -0.80 0.96 8.69
N ALA A 82 -1.46 -0.19 8.84
CA ALA A 82 -0.79 -1.47 9.11
C ALA A 82 0.16 -1.85 7.96
N THR A 83 -0.24 -1.67 6.70
CA THR A 83 0.64 -1.84 5.54
C THR A 83 1.89 -0.97 5.66
N LEU A 84 1.74 0.34 5.93
CA LEU A 84 2.88 1.24 6.08
C LEU A 84 3.83 0.76 7.18
N VAL A 85 3.30 0.42 8.36
CA VAL A 85 4.10 -0.07 9.50
C VAL A 85 4.86 -1.35 9.13
N ILE A 86 4.19 -2.34 8.53
CA ILE A 86 4.82 -3.60 8.12
C ILE A 86 5.99 -3.35 7.17
N PHE A 87 5.80 -2.49 6.16
CA PHE A 87 6.84 -2.23 5.17
C PHE A 87 7.96 -1.32 5.70
N VAL A 88 7.69 -0.42 6.65
CA VAL A 88 8.72 0.32 7.41
C VAL A 88 9.56 -0.65 8.24
N VAL A 89 8.93 -1.60 8.94
CA VAL A 89 9.64 -2.64 9.71
C VAL A 89 10.47 -3.52 8.78
N LEU A 90 9.92 -3.93 7.63
CA LEU A 90 10.65 -4.70 6.63
C LEU A 90 11.87 -3.93 6.10
N LEU A 91 11.72 -2.64 5.81
CA LEU A 91 12.82 -1.78 5.38
C LEU A 91 13.92 -1.69 6.44
N GLY A 92 13.55 -1.44 7.70
CA GLY A 92 14.48 -1.41 8.82
C GLY A 92 15.22 -2.74 9.01
N LEU A 93 14.50 -3.86 8.93
CA LEU A 93 15.07 -5.21 9.00
C LEU A 93 16.10 -5.43 7.89
N ARG A 94 15.77 -5.06 6.65
CA ARG A 94 16.66 -5.22 5.51
C ARG A 94 17.91 -4.35 5.63
N LEU A 95 17.77 -3.10 6.05
CA LEU A 95 18.90 -2.21 6.28
C LEU A 95 19.80 -2.72 7.40
N ALA A 96 19.24 -3.21 8.51
CA ALA A 96 20.01 -3.79 9.61
C ALA A 96 20.80 -5.03 9.17
N MET A 97 20.22 -5.88 8.30
CA MET A 97 20.95 -7.01 7.71
C MET A 97 22.07 -6.55 6.75
N GLN A 98 21.83 -5.52 5.94
CA GLN A 98 22.81 -5.00 4.99
C GLN A 98 23.98 -4.26 5.67
N LEU A 99 23.73 -3.60 6.80
CA LEU A 99 24.74 -2.94 7.63
C LEU A 99 25.51 -3.93 8.54
N GLY A 100 25.15 -5.21 8.52
CA GLY A 100 25.80 -6.25 9.33
C GLY A 100 25.39 -6.26 10.81
N TRP A 101 24.37 -5.50 11.20
CA TRP A 101 23.84 -5.49 12.58
C TRP A 101 23.05 -6.76 12.91
N LEU A 102 22.44 -7.38 11.89
CA LEU A 102 21.70 -8.64 12.01
C LEU A 102 22.22 -9.66 10.99
N LYS A 103 22.15 -10.93 11.34
CA LYS A 103 22.38 -12.02 10.38
C LYS A 103 21.31 -11.97 9.30
N GLU A 104 21.72 -12.18 8.05
CA GLU A 104 20.79 -12.28 6.93
C GLU A 104 19.85 -13.49 7.08
N ILE A 105 18.53 -13.21 7.09
CA ILE A 105 17.47 -14.24 7.13
C ILE A 105 16.46 -13.94 6.02
N ARG A 106 16.73 -14.45 4.81
CA ARG A 106 15.92 -14.15 3.61
C ARG A 106 14.46 -14.57 3.72
N ALA A 107 14.21 -15.73 4.34
CA ALA A 107 12.87 -16.24 4.55
C ALA A 107 12.02 -15.30 5.44
N LEU A 108 12.66 -14.62 6.40
CA LEU A 108 11.97 -13.67 7.26
C LEU A 108 11.56 -12.41 6.49
N SER A 109 12.45 -11.84 5.67
CA SER A 109 12.12 -10.69 4.82
C SER A 109 10.99 -11.00 3.84
N LEU A 110 11.05 -12.17 3.18
CA LEU A 110 10.00 -12.61 2.26
C LEU A 110 8.68 -12.92 2.96
N GLY A 111 8.72 -13.58 4.12
CA GLY A 111 7.53 -13.86 4.91
C GLY A 111 6.82 -12.59 5.35
N LEU A 112 7.59 -11.62 5.89
CA LEU A 112 7.06 -10.32 6.29
C LEU A 112 6.52 -9.52 5.10
N GLY A 113 7.24 -9.54 3.97
CA GLY A 113 6.79 -8.93 2.72
C GLY A 113 5.48 -9.54 2.23
N ALA A 114 5.35 -10.87 2.21
CA ALA A 114 4.13 -11.56 1.81
C ALA A 114 2.93 -11.20 2.71
N ILE A 115 3.13 -11.15 4.03
CA ILE A 115 2.11 -10.67 4.98
C ILE A 115 1.72 -9.23 4.64
N GLY A 116 2.71 -8.36 4.40
CA GLY A 116 2.47 -6.97 3.99
C GLY A 116 1.63 -6.86 2.71
N ILE A 117 1.87 -7.70 1.71
CA ILE A 117 1.08 -7.75 0.46
C ILE A 117 -0.36 -8.19 0.72
N VAL A 118 -0.58 -9.16 1.61
CA VAL A 118 -1.94 -9.57 2.00
C VAL A 118 -2.69 -8.40 2.63
N ILE A 119 -2.09 -7.73 3.61
CA ILE A 119 -2.71 -6.57 4.28
C ILE A 119 -2.95 -5.42 3.30
N LEU A 120 -1.98 -5.13 2.43
CA LEU A 120 -2.12 -4.13 1.37
C LEU A 120 -3.28 -4.46 0.41
N SER A 121 -3.44 -5.73 0.05
CA SER A 121 -4.53 -6.17 -0.82
C SER A 121 -5.89 -6.01 -0.15
N LEU A 122 -6.00 -6.30 1.16
CA LEU A 122 -7.21 -6.06 1.95
C LEU A 122 -7.51 -4.57 2.06
N ALA A 123 -6.50 -3.71 2.26
CA ALA A 123 -6.67 -2.26 2.24
C ALA A 123 -7.24 -1.82 0.88
N GLY A 124 -6.66 -2.31 -0.22
CA GLY A 124 -7.13 -2.03 -1.58
C GLY A 124 -8.55 -2.50 -1.85
N TYR A 125 -8.95 -3.67 -1.31
CA TYR A 125 -10.30 -4.20 -1.44
C TYR A 125 -11.34 -3.26 -0.81
N TRP A 126 -11.17 -2.89 0.46
CA TRP A 126 -12.10 -1.99 1.15
C TRP A 126 -12.04 -0.56 0.63
N GLY A 127 -10.87 -0.10 0.17
CA GLY A 127 -10.75 1.18 -0.54
C GLY A 127 -11.52 1.17 -1.86
N GLY A 128 -11.51 0.04 -2.57
CA GLY A 128 -12.34 -0.18 -3.75
C GLY A 128 -13.83 -0.17 -3.41
N ASP A 129 -14.24 -0.80 -2.30
CA ASP A 129 -15.63 -0.83 -1.86
C ASP A 129 -16.18 0.58 -1.57
N LEU A 130 -15.39 1.44 -0.93
CA LEU A 130 -15.72 2.87 -0.75
C LEU A 130 -16.03 3.55 -2.09
N VAL A 131 -15.24 3.29 -3.14
CA VAL A 131 -15.42 3.94 -4.45
C VAL A 131 -16.57 3.30 -5.24
N TYR A 132 -16.56 1.98 -5.38
CA TYR A 132 -17.42 1.27 -6.33
C TYR A 132 -18.80 0.90 -5.75
N THR A 133 -18.89 0.67 -4.45
CA THR A 133 -20.16 0.34 -3.77
C THR A 133 -20.81 1.57 -3.19
N TYR A 134 -20.02 2.42 -2.52
CA TYR A 134 -20.54 3.60 -1.80
C TYR A 134 -20.38 4.92 -2.58
N GLY A 135 -19.74 4.92 -3.75
CA GLY A 135 -19.63 6.10 -4.61
C GLY A 135 -18.73 7.21 -4.03
N ILE A 136 -17.84 6.88 -3.08
CA ILE A 136 -16.97 7.86 -2.42
C ILE A 136 -15.89 8.31 -3.40
N GLY A 137 -15.70 9.64 -3.51
CA GLY A 137 -14.70 10.23 -4.40
C GLY A 137 -15.09 10.26 -5.88
N VAL A 138 -16.29 9.82 -6.25
CA VAL A 138 -16.80 9.84 -7.63
C VAL A 138 -18.13 10.58 -7.74
N LYS A 139 -18.47 11.04 -8.94
CA LYS A 139 -19.79 11.63 -9.21
C LYS A 139 -20.77 10.53 -9.59
N ALA A 140 -21.99 10.61 -9.06
CA ALA A 140 -23.09 9.76 -9.51
C ALA A 140 -23.36 9.99 -11.01
N VAL A 141 -23.49 8.91 -11.77
CA VAL A 141 -24.01 8.96 -13.13
C VAL A 141 -25.53 9.10 -13.03
N MET A 142 -26.08 10.23 -13.45
CA MET A 142 -27.53 10.36 -13.58
C MET A 142 -28.02 9.40 -14.67
N PRO A 143 -29.03 8.56 -14.42
CA PRO A 143 -29.61 7.76 -15.48
C PRO A 143 -30.17 8.68 -16.58
N PRO A 144 -30.13 8.27 -17.86
CA PRO A 144 -30.70 9.06 -18.94
C PRO A 144 -32.19 9.30 -18.65
N VAL A 145 -32.63 10.55 -18.74
CA VAL A 145 -34.04 10.92 -18.63
C VAL A 145 -34.73 10.29 -19.84
N THR A 146 -35.45 9.19 -19.63
CA THR A 146 -36.31 8.61 -20.67
C THR A 146 -37.47 9.59 -20.92
N PRO A 147 -37.71 10.03 -22.17
CA PRO A 147 -38.81 10.91 -22.51
C PRO A 147 -40.18 10.28 -22.30
#